data_AF-A0AAW1XQB2-F1
#
_entry.id   AF-A0AAW1XQB2-F1
#
_cell.length_a   1.000
_cell.length_b   1.000
_cell.length_c   1.000
_cell.angle_alpha   90.00
_cell.angle_beta   90.00
_cell.angle_gamma   90.00
#
_symmetry.space_group_name_H-M   'P 1'
#
loop_
_entity.id
_entity.type
_entity.pdbx_description
1 polymer ?
#
loop_
_entity_poly.entity_id
_entity_poly.type
_entity_poly.pdbx_seq_one_letter_code
_entity_poly.pdbx_strand_id
1 'polypeptide(L)' 'MVNEATSCDLKDLVCKFIAKSVGKEIEKATTSIYPLQNVFIRKVKILKAPKFDLGKLMENAATKKTSGKNI' A
#
# COMPACT_ATOMS: atom_id res chain seq x y z
N MET A 1 -3.57 1.39 11.51
CA MET A 1 -2.42 0.96 10.68
C MET A 1 -2.12 -0.52 10.80
N VAL A 2 -2.03 -1.12 12.00
CA VAL A 2 -1.82 -2.58 12.14
C VAL A 2 -2.93 -3.37 11.44
N ASN A 3 -4.20 -3.04 11.71
CA ASN A 3 -5.35 -3.72 11.09
C ASN A 3 -5.33 -3.66 9.55
N GLU A 4 -4.97 -2.51 8.98
CA GLU A 4 -4.84 -2.33 7.53
C GLU A 4 -3.69 -3.16 6.93
N ALA A 5 -2.61 -3.37 7.68
CA ALA A 5 -1.44 -4.12 7.23
C ALA A 5 -1.60 -5.64 7.40
N THR A 6 -2.40 -6.09 8.37
CA THR A 6 -2.65 -7.52 8.61
C THR A 6 -3.81 -8.07 7.79
N SER A 7 -4.74 -7.21 7.37
CA SER A 7 -5.93 -7.62 6.59
C SER A 7 -5.67 -7.72 5.09
N CYS A 8 -4.52 -7.24 4.60
CA CYS A 8 -4.25 -7.13 3.16
C CYS A 8 -2.87 -7.65 2.80
N ASP A 9 -2.78 -8.25 1.61
CA ASP A 9 -1.50 -8.63 1.02
C ASP A 9 -0.68 -7.39 0.62
N LEU A 10 0.63 -7.60 0.44
CA LEU A 10 1.57 -6.52 0.16
C LEU A 10 1.16 -5.66 -1.05
N LYS A 11 0.57 -6.27 -2.07
CA LYS A 11 0.13 -5.59 -3.28
C LYS A 11 -1.01 -4.60 -3.03
N ASP A 12 -2.04 -5.05 -2.32
CA ASP A 12 -3.20 -4.22 -1.99
C ASP A 12 -2.83 -3.13 -0.97
N LEU A 13 -1.92 -3.46 -0.05
CA LEU A 13 -1.38 -2.50 0.89
C LEU A 13 -0.62 -1.36 0.18
N VAL A 14 0.16 -1.67 -0.87
CA VAL A 14 0.81 -0.66 -1.71
C VAL A 14 -0.21 0.20 -2.46
N CYS A 15 -1.29 -0.40 -2.98
CA CYS A 15 -2.38 0.35 -3.61
C CYS A 15 -3.03 1.34 -2.62
N LYS A 16 -3.26 0.93 -1.36
CA LYS A 16 -3.79 1.80 -0.29
C LYS A 16 -2.84 2.95 0.04
N PHE A 17 -1.52 2.71 0.03
CA PHE A 17 -0.53 3.76 0.24
C PHE A 17 -0.55 4.81 -0.88
N ILE A 18 -0.68 4.39 -2.13
CA ILE A 18 -0.81 5.31 -3.29
C ILE A 18 -2.08 6.15 -3.17
N ALA A 19 -3.19 5.53 -2.79
CA ALA A 19 -4.47 6.21 -2.60
C ALA A 19 -4.51 7.14 -1.35
N LYS A 20 -3.45 7.13 -0.52
CA LYS A 20 -3.37 7.86 0.76
C LYS A 20 -4.58 7.61 1.69
N SER A 21 -5.26 6.48 1.56
CA SER A 21 -6.47 6.17 2.33
C SER A 21 -6.16 6.08 3.83
N VAL A 22 -5.05 5.42 4.17
CA VAL A 22 -4.59 5.25 5.55
C VAL A 22 -4.29 6.59 6.24
N GLY A 23 -3.73 7.57 5.51
CA GLY A 23 -3.45 8.90 6.05
C GLY A 23 -4.74 9.65 6.41
N LYS A 24 -5.73 9.61 5.51
CA LYS A 24 -7.05 10.24 5.71
C LYS A 24 -7.83 9.62 6.88
N GLU A 25 -7.77 8.30 7.04
CA GLU A 25 -8.40 7.63 8.18
C GLU A 25 -7.77 8.04 9.52
N ILE A 26 -6.44 8.19 9.55
CA ILE A 26 -5.74 8.66 10.76
C ILE A 26 -6.17 10.09 11.08
N GLU A 27 -6.19 11.00 10.09
CA GLU A 27 -6.67 12.38 10.27
C GLU A 27 -8.07 12.37 10.90
N LYS A 28 -9.01 11.64 10.30
CA LYS A 28 -10.39 11.54 10.79
C LYS A 28 -10.49 10.98 12.22
N ALA A 29 -9.74 9.94 12.54
CA ALA A 29 -9.78 9.32 13.86
C ALA A 29 -9.18 10.22 14.95
N THR A 30 -8.17 11.03 14.61
CA THR A 30 -7.49 11.92 15.56
C THR A 30 -8.19 13.26 15.77
N THR A 31 -9.10 13.67 14.88
CA THR A 31 -9.85 14.95 14.97
C THR A 31 -10.56 15.13 16.31
N SER A 32 -11.00 14.07 16.97
CA SER A 32 -11.67 14.14 18.28
C SER A 32 -10.75 14.57 19.43
N ILE A 33 -9.44 14.40 19.28
CA ILE A 33 -8.44 14.75 20.28
C ILE A 33 -7.76 16.06 19.87
N TYR A 34 -7.24 16.11 18.63
CA TYR A 34 -6.55 17.28 18.09
C TYR A 34 -6.53 17.24 16.56
N PRO A 35 -6.82 18.34 15.86
CA PRO A 35 -6.81 18.36 14.40
C PRO A 35 -5.37 18.25 13.88
N LEU A 36 -5.05 17.12 13.24
CA LEU A 36 -3.80 16.92 12.52
C LEU A 36 -3.98 17.25 11.03
N GLN A 37 -2.95 17.82 10.42
CA GLN A 37 -2.88 18.08 8.99
C GLN A 37 -1.64 17.43 8.39
N ASN A 38 -1.70 17.09 7.11
CA ASN A 38 -0.56 16.58 6.34
C ASN A 38 -0.04 15.24 6.89
N VAL A 39 -0.94 14.31 7.21
CA VAL A 39 -0.55 12.99 7.72
C VAL A 39 -0.15 12.07 6.56
N PHE A 40 1.13 11.71 6.51
CA PHE A 40 1.69 10.84 5.48
C PHE A 40 2.57 9.73 6.06
N ILE A 41 2.64 8.62 5.33
CA ILE A 41 3.60 7.55 5.61
C ILE A 41 4.95 7.97 5.00
N ARG A 42 5.90 8.36 5.86
CA ARG A 42 7.21 8.87 5.42
C ARG A 42 8.18 7.79 4.97
N LYS A 43 8.12 6.59 5.58
CA LYS A 43 9.04 5.49 5.28
C LYS A 43 8.38 4.16 5.62
N VAL A 44 8.54 3.17 4.73
CA VAL A 44 8.19 1.77 4.98
C VAL A 44 9.45 0.93 4.80
N LYS A 45 9.68 -0.03 5.71
CA LYS A 45 10.82 -0.94 5.65
C LYS A 45 10.33 -2.38 5.71
N ILE A 46 10.83 -3.22 4.81
CA ILE A 46 10.61 -4.66 4.86
C ILE A 46 11.65 -5.24 5.83
N LEU A 47 11.19 -5.81 6.95
CA LEU A 47 12.09 -6.39 7.97
C LEU A 47 12.51 -7.82 7.60
N LYS A 48 11.58 -8.60 7.07
CA LYS A 48 11.81 -9.97 6.61
C LYS A 48 11.41 -10.04 5.15
N ALA A 49 12.41 -10.06 4.27
CA ALA A 49 12.15 -10.19 2.85
C ALA A 49 11.65 -11.62 2.56
N PRO A 50 10.56 -11.77 1.79
CA PRO A 50 10.13 -13.09 1.33
C PRO A 50 11.19 -13.70 0.41
N LYS A 51 11.27 -15.03 0.38
CA LYS A 51 12.14 -15.74 -0.58
C LYS A 51 11.73 -15.36 -2.00
N PHE A 52 12.73 -15.14 -2.85
CA PHE A 52 12.50 -14.81 -4.26
C PHE A 52 11.85 -16.00 -4.97
N ASP A 53 10.73 -15.75 -5.63
CA ASP A 53 9.94 -16.74 -6.36
C ASP A 53 9.46 -16.12 -7.66
N LEU A 54 9.85 -16.73 -8.79
CA LEU A 54 9.50 -16.27 -10.13
C LEU A 54 7.99 -16.34 -10.38
N GLY A 55 7.28 -17.33 -9.82
CA GLY A 55 5.84 -17.47 -10.01
C GLY A 55 5.08 -16.29 -9.40
N LYS A 56 5.39 -15.97 -8.15
CA LYS A 56 4.79 -14.83 -7.42
C LYS A 56 5.17 -13.48 -8.04
N LEU A 57 6.36 -13.37 -8.63
CA LEU A 57 6.78 -12.16 -9.32
C LEU A 57 5.95 -11.92 -10.59
N MET A 58 5.77 -12.96 -11.41
CA MET A 58 5.00 -12.87 -12.65
C MET A 58 3.52 -12.56 -12.39
N GLU A 59 2.93 -13.13 -11.35
CA GLU A 59 1.55 -12.80 -10.93
C GLU A 59 1.40 -11.32 -10.55
N ASN A 60 2.37 -10.77 -9.82
CA ASN A 60 2.35 -9.36 -9.44
C ASN A 60 2.57 -8.44 -10.64
N ALA A 61 3.43 -8.81 -11.60
CA ALA A 61 3.71 -8.03 -12.81
C ALA A 61 2.59 -8.12 -13.87
N ALA A 62 1.90 -9.26 -14.00
CA ALA A 62 0.92 -9.51 -15.06
C ALA A 62 -0.40 -8.71 -14.90
N THR A 63 -0.66 -8.13 -13.74
CA THR A 63 -1.94 -7.45 -13.44
C THR A 63 -2.06 -5.99 -13.91
N LYS A 64 -1.13 -5.48 -14.73
CA LYS A 64 -1.34 -4.30 -15.58
C LYS A 64 -0.74 -4.47 -16.97
N LYS A 65 -1.40 -5.25 -17.81
CA LYS A 65 -1.40 -5.02 -19.26
C LYS A 65 -2.68 -4.23 -19.61
N THR A 66 -2.58 -2.91 -19.68
CA THR A 66 -3.46 -2.13 -20.56
C THR A 66 -2.63 -1.01 -21.18
N SER A 67 -2.76 -0.90 -22.51
CA SER A 67 -2.27 0.13 -23.44
C SER A 67 -0.75 0.29 -23.64
N GLY A 68 -0.21 -0.48 -24.58
CA GLY A 68 1.06 -0.23 -25.25
C GLY A 68 1.11 -1.06 -26.54
N LYS A 69 0.74 -0.42 -27.66
CA LYS A 69 0.56 -0.91 -29.04
C LYS A 69 1.37 -2.16 -29.43
N ASN A 70 0.65 -3.09 -30.07
CA ASN A 70 1.19 -4.05 -31.02
C ASN A 70 2.05 -3.32 -32.08
N ILE A 71 3.30 -3.77 -32.21
CA ILE A 71 4.01 -3.90 -33.49
C ILE A 71 4.30 -5.39 -33.63
#